data_AF-A0A2V2N347-F1
#
_entry.id   AF-A0A2V2N347-F1
#
_cell.length_a   1.000
_cell.length_b   1.000
_cell.length_c   1.000
_cell.angle_alpha   90.00
_cell.angle_beta   90.00
_cell.angle_gamma   90.00
#
_symmetry.space_group_name_H-M   'P 1'
#
loop_
_entity.id
_entity.type
_entity.pdbx_description
1 polymer ?
#
loop_
_entity_poly.entity_id
_entity_poly.type
_entity_poly.pdbx_seq_one_letter_code
_entity_poly.pdbx_strand_id
1 'polypeptide(L)'
;MIREMLSGVLGGVTIVNILGLVFLYQQYMKLASSSIEFAALVVESVEEQKDGSITVDPLALAATSMDHISQLSGLLKLIRF
;
A
#
# COMPACT_ATOMS: atom_id res chain seq x y z
N MET A 1 32.44 -18.40 -26.09
CA MET A 1 32.62 -16.93 -25.90
C MET A 1 31.35 -16.10 -26.13
N ILE A 2 30.92 -15.77 -27.36
CA ILE A 2 29.79 -14.82 -27.57
C ILE A 2 28.46 -15.31 -26.95
N ARG A 3 28.15 -16.61 -27.08
CA ARG A 3 26.92 -17.22 -26.51
C ARG A 3 26.91 -17.24 -24.98
N GLU A 4 28.06 -17.47 -24.35
CA GLU A 4 28.18 -17.47 -22.88
C GLU A 4 28.05 -16.05 -22.33
N MET A 5 28.65 -15.08 -23.02
CA MET A 5 28.56 -13.65 -22.68
C MET A 5 27.10 -13.16 -22.78
N LEU A 6 26.37 -13.55 -23.83
CA LEU A 6 24.93 -13.28 -23.96
C LEU A 6 24.11 -13.95 -22.85
N SER A 7 24.42 -15.19 -22.49
CA SER A 7 23.71 -15.90 -21.41
C SER A 7 23.91 -15.23 -20.04
N GLY A 8 25.13 -14.73 -19.75
CA GLY A 8 25.43 -14.03 -18.52
C GLY A 8 24.71 -12.68 -18.42
N VAL A 9 24.65 -11.93 -19.53
CA VAL A 9 23.90 -10.67 -19.62
C VAL A 9 22.40 -10.90 -19.45
N LEU A 10 21.83 -11.89 -20.14
CA LEU A 10 20.41 -12.24 -20.03
C LEU A 10 20.04 -12.73 -18.62
N GLY A 11 20.92 -13.52 -17.99
CA GLY A 11 20.78 -13.94 -16.61
C GLY A 11 20.78 -12.76 -15.63
N GLY A 12 21.71 -11.82 -15.80
CA GLY A 12 21.77 -10.60 -15.00
C GLY A 12 20.51 -9.74 -15.11
N VAL A 13 20.01 -9.53 -16.34
CA VAL A 13 18.74 -8.80 -16.58
C VAL A 13 17.56 -9.51 -15.94
N THR A 14 17.53 -10.84 -15.98
CA THR A 14 16.47 -11.64 -15.34
C THR A 14 16.44 -11.44 -13.82
N ILE A 15 17.61 -11.45 -13.18
CA ILE A 15 17.73 -11.24 -11.73
C ILE A 15 17.25 -9.83 -11.34
N VAL A 16 17.65 -8.80 -12.09
CA VAL A 16 17.21 -7.42 -11.84
C VAL A 16 15.69 -7.30 -11.95
N ASN A 17 15.09 -7.92 -12.97
CA ASN A 17 13.63 -7.92 -13.14
C ASN A 17 12.91 -8.65 -12.00
N ILE A 18 13.42 -9.79 -11.55
CA ILE A 18 12.86 -10.53 -10.41
C ILE A 18 12.91 -9.67 -9.14
N LEU A 19 14.04 -9.01 -8.87
CA LEU A 19 14.16 -8.11 -7.73
C LEU A 19 13.18 -6.95 -7.82
N GLY A 20 13.04 -6.33 -9.00
CA GLY A 20 12.06 -5.27 -9.25
C GLY A 20 10.62 -5.73 -8.96
N LEU A 21 10.24 -6.92 -9.44
CA LEU A 21 8.93 -7.52 -9.17
C LEU A 21 8.70 -7.78 -7.68
N VAL A 22 9.71 -8.28 -6.97
CA VAL A 22 9.61 -8.50 -5.51
C VAL A 22 9.41 -7.19 -4.76
N PHE A 23 10.13 -6.14 -5.14
CA PHE A 23 9.95 -4.81 -4.54
C PHE A 23 8.55 -4.25 -4.81
N LEU A 24 8.05 -4.33 -6.05
CA LEU A 24 6.70 -3.91 -6.39
C LEU A 24 5.64 -4.69 -5.59
N TYR A 25 5.79 -6.01 -5.51
CA TYR A 25 4.89 -6.86 -4.72
C TYR A 25 4.84 -6.43 -3.24
N GLN A 26 5.99 -6.18 -2.62
CA GLN A 26 6.05 -5.70 -1.24
C GLN A 26 5.35 -4.35 -1.05
N GLN A 27 5.47 -3.43 -2.01
CA GLN A 27 4.79 -2.13 -1.94
C GLN A 27 3.28 -2.28 -2.07
N TYR A 28 2.80 -3.14 -2.97
CA TYR A 28 1.36 -3.44 -3.07
C TYR A 28 0.80 -4.06 -1.80
N MET A 29 1.53 -4.98 -1.15
CA MET A 29 1.10 -5.56 0.12
C MET A 29 1.02 -4.52 1.24
N LYS A 30 1.99 -3.59 1.32
CA LYS A 30 1.93 -2.47 2.28
C LYS A 30 0.72 -1.57 2.04
N LEU A 31 0.45 -1.28 0.77
CA LEU A 31 -0.72 -0.47 0.38
C LEU A 31 -2.03 -1.15 0.79
N ALA A 32 -2.16 -2.46 0.54
CA ALA A 32 -3.33 -3.22 0.94
C ALA A 32 -3.53 -3.21 2.48
N SER A 33 -2.45 -3.39 3.25
CA SER A 33 -2.50 -3.32 4.72
C SER A 33 -3.01 -1.97 5.22
N SER A 34 -2.43 -0.87 4.71
CA SER A 34 -2.84 0.49 5.09
C SER A 34 -4.32 0.77 4.77
N SER A 35 -4.82 0.27 3.64
CA SER A 35 -6.24 0.41 3.29
C SER A 35 -7.17 -0.36 4.23
N ILE A 36 -6.76 -1.54 4.71
CA ILE A 36 -7.52 -2.32 5.69
C ILE A 36 -7.54 -1.60 7.05
N GLU A 37 -6.40 -1.09 7.50
CA GLU A 37 -6.28 -0.32 8.75
C GLU A 37 -7.18 0.92 8.71
N PHE A 38 -7.18 1.65 7.59
CA PHE A 38 -8.09 2.78 7.40
C PHE A 38 -9.56 2.36 7.47
N ALA A 39 -9.95 1.27 6.81
CA ALA A 39 -11.32 0.76 6.87
C ALA A 39 -11.74 0.39 8.30
N ALA A 40 -10.84 -0.22 9.08
CA ALA A 40 -11.10 -0.54 10.48
C ALA A 40 -11.34 0.73 11.32
N LEU A 41 -10.50 1.76 11.15
CA LEU A 41 -10.65 3.03 11.86
C LEU A 41 -11.93 3.78 11.47
N VAL A 42 -12.33 3.71 10.20
CA VAL A 42 -13.62 4.26 9.75
C VAL A 42 -14.77 3.54 10.45
N VAL A 43 -14.73 2.21 10.54
CA VAL A 43 -15.75 1.44 11.26
C VAL A 43 -15.77 1.80 12.75
N GLU A 44 -14.61 1.94 13.40
CA GLU A 44 -14.53 2.34 14.81
C GLU A 44 -15.03 3.76 15.06
N SER A 45 -14.89 4.66 14.08
CA SER A 45 -15.40 6.04 14.19
C SER A 45 -16.92 6.16 14.08
N VAL A 46 -17.60 5.04 13.76
CA VAL A 46 -19.05 4.94 13.63
C VAL A 46 -19.58 4.04 14.74
N GLU A 47 -20.29 4.65 15.70
CA GLU A 47 -20.88 3.94 16.83
C GLU A 47 -22.40 3.81 16.65
N GLU A 48 -22.91 2.57 16.60
CA GLU A 48 -24.35 2.31 16.64
C GLU A 48 -24.82 2.28 18.10
N GLN A 49 -25.71 3.20 18.44
CA GLN A 49 -26.29 3.27 19.77
C GLN A 49 -27.43 2.24 19.94
N LYS A 50 -27.77 1.94 21.19
CA LYS A 50 -28.81 0.93 21.53
C LYS A 50 -30.21 1.27 21.01
N ASP A 51 -30.44 2.52 20.63
CA ASP A 51 -31.68 3.01 20.02
C ASP A 51 -31.69 2.92 18.49
N GLY A 52 -30.62 2.38 17.89
CA GLY A 52 -30.42 2.29 16.44
C GLY A 52 -29.94 3.59 15.79
N SER A 53 -29.62 4.63 16.59
CA SER A 53 -28.99 5.84 16.06
C SER A 53 -27.51 5.64 15.79
N ILE A 54 -26.98 6.33 14.78
CA ILE A 54 -25.57 6.26 14.41
C ILE A 54 -24.89 7.55 14.85
N THR A 55 -23.82 7.41 15.64
CA THR A 55 -22.96 8.51 16.04
C THR A 55 -21.64 8.41 15.29
N VAL A 56 -21.17 9.52 14.74
CA VAL A 56 -19.89 9.59 14.03
C VAL A 56 -19.03 10.63 14.71
N ASP A 57 -17.75 10.33 14.94
CA ASP A 57 -16.76 11.35 15.30
C ASP A 57 -16.14 11.95 14.02
N PRO A 58 -16.62 13.12 13.55
CA PRO A 58 -16.13 13.72 12.31
C PRO A 58 -14.68 14.20 12.42
N LEU A 59 -14.20 14.48 13.63
CA LEU A 59 -12.88 15.05 13.85
C LEU A 59 -11.82 13.95 13.85
N ALA A 60 -12.12 12.81 14.50
CA ALA A 60 -11.32 11.60 14.39
C ALA A 60 -11.30 11.08 12.95
N LEU A 61 -12.45 11.05 12.26
CA LEU A 61 -12.54 10.60 10.88
C LEU A 61 -11.72 11.48 9.91
N ALA A 62 -11.76 12.81 10.09
CA ALA A 62 -10.97 13.74 9.30
C ALA A 62 -9.46 13.56 9.53
N ALA A 63 -9.03 13.45 10.79
CA ALA A 63 -7.62 13.23 11.13
C ALA A 63 -7.08 11.94 10.52
N THR A 64 -7.81 10.84 10.67
CA THR A 64 -7.45 9.53 10.11
C THR A 64 -7.43 9.54 8.58
N SER A 65 -8.38 10.22 7.95
CA SER A 65 -8.40 10.38 6.48
C SER A 65 -7.19 11.15 5.95
N MET A 66 -6.78 12.22 6.65
CA MET A 66 -5.59 12.99 6.28
C MET A 66 -4.30 12.18 6.44
N ASP A 67 -4.20 11.39 7.51
CA ASP A 67 -3.04 10.52 7.72
C ASP A 67 -2.97 9.42 6.65
N HIS A 68 -4.10 8.77 6.33
CA HIS A 68 -4.17 7.76 5.29
C HIS A 68 -3.79 8.31 3.90
N ILE A 69 -4.26 9.52 3.54
CA ILE A 69 -3.88 10.18 2.28
C ILE A 69 -2.37 10.48 2.23
N SER A 70 -1.78 10.90 3.35
CA SER A 70 -0.34 11.15 3.46
C SER A 70 0.47 9.88 3.22
N GLN A 71 0.10 8.78 3.91
CA GLN A 71 0.73 7.46 3.75
C GLN A 71 0.58 6.92 2.32
N LEU A 72 -0.63 7.00 1.76
CA LEU A 72 -0.94 6.60 0.39
C LEU A 72 -0.08 7.38 -0.63
N SER A 73 0.04 8.70 -0.47
CA SER A 73 0.86 9.54 -1.32
C SER A 73 2.34 9.14 -1.27
N GLY A 74 2.85 8.79 -0.09
CA GLY A 74 4.20 8.27 0.08
C GLY A 74 4.43 6.94 -0.65
N LEU A 75 3.51 5.98 -0.50
CA LEU A 75 3.58 4.68 -1.17
C LEU A 75 3.46 4.81 -2.70
N LEU A 76 2.54 5.65 -3.19
CA LEU A 76 2.36 5.89 -4.62
C LEU A 76 3.56 6.55 -5.27
N LYS A 77 4.24 7.48 -4.58
CA LYS A 77 5.50 8.06 -5.09
C LYS A 77 6.59 6.99 -5.25
N LEU A 78 6.62 6.01 -4.36
CA LEU A 78 7.56 4.89 -4.39
C LEU A 78 7.24 3.85 -5.48
N ILE A 79 5.96 3.63 -5.82
CA ILE A 79 5.54 2.68 -6.87
C ILE A 79 5.70 3.28 -8.28
N ARG A 80 5.64 4.61 -8.41
CA ARG A 80 5.70 5.31 -9.71
C ARG A 80 7.13 5.53 -10.23
N PHE A 81 8.14 5.13 -9.47
CA PHE A 81 9.57 5.12 -9.83
C PHE A 81 10.02 3.70 -10.18
#